data_AF-A0A3C1LEL3-F1
#
_entry.id   AF-A0A3C1LEL3-F1
#
_cell.length_a   1.000
_cell.length_b   1.000
_cell.length_c   1.000
_cell.angle_alpha   90.00
_cell.angle_beta   90.00
_cell.angle_gamma   90.00
#
_symmetry.space_group_name_H-M   'P 1'
#
loop_
_entity.id
_entity.type
_entity.pdbx_description
1 polymer ?
#
loop_
_entity_poly.entity_id
_entity_poly.type
_entity_poly.pdbx_seq_one_letter_code
_entity_poly.pdbx_strand_id
1 'polypeptide(L)'
;GWVTFLEIMLLCFLALVIFMGFGFVVSGLAKTESTIPPFANMITLPQFLLSGTFFSVESFPKWLQPFCNILPLTHFNNAMRNIAFEGASLISCWQNLLVLCIWGVLVYVAAIKIFKWE
;
A
#
# COMPACT_ATOMS: atom_id res chain seq x y z
N GLY A 1 5.90 4.23 22.88
CA GLY A 1 5.02 4.75 23.95
C GLY A 1 3.58 4.86 23.46
N TRP A 2 2.64 5.38 24.28
CA TRP A 2 1.24 5.57 23.86
C TRP A 2 1.09 6.42 22.58
N VAL A 3 1.95 7.42 22.39
CA VAL A 3 2.00 8.23 21.17
C VAL A 3 2.33 7.38 19.94
N THR A 4 3.41 6.59 20.00
CA THR A 4 3.82 5.66 18.94
C THR A 4 2.70 4.69 18.56
N PHE A 5 1.96 4.19 19.56
CA PHE A 5 0.82 3.31 19.33
C PHE A 5 -0.27 4.00 18.50
N LEU A 6 -0.64 5.24 18.87
CA LEU A 6 -1.63 6.02 18.13
C LEU A 6 -1.17 6.36 16.71
N GLU A 7 0.11 6.69 16.53
CA GLU A 7 0.70 6.97 15.21
C GLU A 7 0.66 5.76 14.28
N ILE A 8 1.02 4.58 14.79
CA ILE A 8 0.91 3.32 14.05
C ILE A 8 -0.54 3.01 13.71
N MET A 9 -1.46 3.21 14.66
CA MET A 9 -2.89 2.95 14.44
C MET A 9 -3.47 3.86 13.35
N LEU A 10 -3.07 5.14 13.33
CA LEU A 10 -3.44 6.09 12.29
C LEU A 10 -2.83 5.73 10.93
N LEU A 11 -1.56 5.33 10.91
CA LEU A 11 -0.90 4.85 9.69
C LEU A 11 -1.61 3.60 9.12
N CYS A 12 -1.94 2.63 9.96
CA CYS A 12 -2.69 1.44 9.57
C CYS A 12 -4.09 1.78 9.05
N PHE A 13 -4.79 2.71 9.69
CA PHE A 13 -6.10 3.16 9.23
C PHE A 13 -6.00 3.81 7.83
N LEU A 14 -5.02 4.69 7.62
CA LEU A 14 -4.77 5.30 6.32
C LEU A 14 -4.47 4.24 5.25
N ALA A 15 -3.58 3.28 5.56
CA ALA A 15 -3.25 2.19 4.65
C ALA A 15 -4.47 1.33 4.33
N LEU A 16 -5.31 1.01 5.31
CA LEU A 16 -6.54 0.25 5.12
C LEU A 16 -7.46 0.95 4.12
N VAL A 17 -7.70 2.24 4.26
CA VAL A 17 -8.51 3.02 3.31
C VAL A 17 -7.93 2.93 1.89
N ILE A 18 -6.62 3.13 1.74
CA ILE A 18 -5.95 3.06 0.44
C ILE A 18 -6.06 1.66 -0.19
N PHE A 19 -5.77 0.60 0.58
CA PHE A 19 -5.82 -0.78 0.09
C PHE A 19 -7.25 -1.27 -0.16
N MET A 20 -8.24 -0.74 0.54
CA MET A 20 -9.65 -1.00 0.25
C MET A 20 -10.05 -0.51 -1.14
N GLY A 21 -9.45 0.60 -1.60
CA GLY A 21 -9.63 1.07 -2.97
C GLY A 21 -9.19 0.03 -4.02
N PHE A 22 -8.08 -0.69 -3.78
CA PHE A 22 -7.67 -1.78 -4.67
C PHE A 22 -8.69 -2.92 -4.66
N GLY A 23 -9.27 -3.22 -3.50
CA GLY A 23 -10.38 -4.16 -3.36
C GLY A 23 -11.59 -3.75 -4.20
N PHE A 24 -11.96 -2.47 -4.22
CA PHE A 24 -13.03 -1.97 -5.07
C PHE A 24 -12.72 -2.07 -6.56
N VAL A 25 -11.48 -1.75 -6.98
CA VAL A 25 -11.04 -1.95 -8.36
C VAL A 25 -11.18 -3.42 -8.78
N VAL A 26 -10.68 -4.34 -7.94
CA VAL A 26 -10.77 -5.79 -8.21
C VAL A 26 -12.23 -6.24 -8.28
N SER A 27 -13.06 -5.80 -7.34
CA SER A 27 -14.49 -6.12 -7.32
C SER A 27 -15.24 -5.62 -8.54
N GLY A 28 -14.88 -4.44 -9.07
CA GLY A 28 -15.49 -3.90 -10.28
C GLY A 28 -15.00 -4.55 -11.58
N LEU A 29 -13.81 -5.15 -11.59
CA LEU A 29 -13.26 -5.86 -12.75
C LEU A 29 -13.68 -7.34 -12.82
N ALA A 30 -13.93 -7.96 -11.66
CA ALA A 30 -14.30 -9.36 -11.56
C ALA A 30 -15.70 -9.60 -12.14
N LYS A 31 -15.82 -10.58 -13.04
CA LYS A 31 -17.11 -10.96 -13.66
C LYS A 31 -17.91 -11.93 -12.80
N THR A 32 -17.22 -12.66 -11.92
CA THR A 32 -17.80 -13.64 -11.00
C THR A 32 -17.07 -13.58 -9.67
N GLU A 33 -17.73 -13.98 -8.58
CA GLU A 33 -17.12 -14.05 -7.25
C GLU A 33 -15.87 -14.94 -7.23
N SER A 34 -15.88 -16.03 -8.00
CA SER A 34 -14.74 -16.95 -8.14
C SER A 34 -13.50 -16.32 -8.79
N THR A 35 -13.64 -15.20 -9.50
CA THR A 35 -12.52 -14.46 -10.13
C THR A 35 -11.93 -13.38 -9.23
N ILE A 36 -12.60 -12.99 -8.14
CA ILE A 36 -12.10 -11.97 -7.20
C ILE A 36 -10.77 -12.40 -6.56
N PRO A 37 -10.64 -13.60 -5.95
CA PRO A 37 -9.39 -14.01 -5.30
C PRO A 37 -8.15 -14.02 -6.22
N PRO A 38 -8.19 -14.59 -7.44
CA PRO A 38 -7.01 -14.55 -8.31
C PRO A 38 -6.64 -13.12 -8.73
N PHE A 39 -7.59 -12.24 -9.03
CA PHE A 39 -7.29 -10.82 -9.32
C PHE A 39 -6.68 -10.10 -8.13
N ALA A 40 -7.20 -10.31 -6.92
CA ALA A 40 -6.64 -9.73 -5.71
C ALA A 40 -5.19 -10.21 -5.52
N ASN A 41 -4.93 -11.50 -5.68
CA ASN A 41 -3.59 -12.07 -5.53
C ASN A 41 -2.59 -11.57 -6.59
N MET A 42 -3.04 -11.25 -7.80
CA MET A 42 -2.18 -10.63 -8.83
C MET A 42 -1.65 -9.26 -8.43
N ILE A 43 -2.34 -8.54 -7.54
CA ILE A 43 -1.89 -7.25 -7.01
C ILE A 43 -1.12 -7.48 -5.70
N THR A 44 -1.70 -8.25 -4.79
CA THR A 44 -1.17 -8.47 -3.44
C THR A 44 0.18 -9.19 -3.45
N LEU A 45 0.33 -10.27 -4.23
CA LEU A 45 1.57 -11.07 -4.19
C LEU A 45 2.80 -10.28 -4.65
N PRO A 46 2.78 -9.56 -5.80
CA PRO A 46 3.91 -8.71 -6.18
C PRO A 46 4.24 -7.67 -5.11
N GLN A 47 3.23 -7.05 -4.50
CA GLN A 47 3.47 -6.10 -3.41
C GLN A 47 4.16 -6.77 -2.22
N PHE A 48 3.63 -7.89 -1.73
CA PHE A 48 4.21 -8.58 -0.57
C PHE A 48 5.67 -8.99 -0.80
N LEU A 49 6.02 -9.45 -2.00
CA LEU A 49 7.37 -9.91 -2.33
C LEU A 49 8.34 -8.76 -2.56
N LEU A 50 7.92 -7.69 -3.25
CA LEU A 50 8.81 -6.63 -3.74
C LEU A 50 8.89 -5.42 -2.80
N SER A 51 7.94 -5.26 -1.87
CA SER A 51 7.80 -4.01 -1.09
C SER A 51 8.69 -3.92 0.15
N GLY A 52 9.76 -4.70 0.20
CA GLY A 52 10.67 -4.68 1.33
C GLY A 52 10.19 -5.47 2.56
N THR A 53 9.00 -6.10 2.53
CA THR A 53 8.36 -6.72 3.72
C THR A 53 9.18 -7.84 4.34
N PHE A 54 9.69 -8.75 3.50
CA PHE A 54 10.46 -9.92 3.93
C PHE A 54 11.97 -9.73 3.74
N PHE A 55 12.35 -9.06 2.65
CA PHE A 55 13.74 -8.80 2.26
C PHE A 55 13.91 -7.32 2.00
N SER A 56 15.08 -6.74 2.31
CA SER A 56 15.34 -5.33 1.98
C SER A 56 15.25 -5.09 0.47
N VAL A 57 14.73 -3.92 0.07
CA VAL A 57 14.68 -3.54 -1.35
C VAL A 57 16.08 -3.49 -1.96
N GLU A 58 17.09 -3.14 -1.17
CA GLU A 58 18.50 -3.08 -1.57
C GLU A 58 19.08 -4.45 -1.97
N SER A 59 18.46 -5.54 -1.52
CA SER A 59 18.86 -6.91 -1.86
C SER A 59 18.46 -7.30 -3.29
N PHE A 60 17.56 -6.55 -3.94
CA PHE A 60 17.16 -6.80 -5.32
C PHE A 60 18.16 -6.21 -6.33
N PRO A 61 18.22 -6.75 -7.56
CA PRO A 61 19.00 -6.18 -8.65
C PRO A 61 18.68 -4.69 -8.87
N LYS A 62 19.68 -3.87 -9.19
CA LYS A 62 19.54 -2.41 -9.32
C LYS A 62 18.42 -1.96 -10.28
N TRP A 63 18.13 -2.75 -11.31
CA TRP A 63 17.08 -2.45 -12.27
C TRP A 63 15.66 -2.67 -11.70
N LEU A 64 15.51 -3.52 -10.67
CA LEU A 64 14.23 -3.85 -10.05
C LEU A 64 13.87 -2.90 -8.90
N GLN A 65 14.88 -2.36 -8.21
CA GLN A 65 14.70 -1.45 -7.07
C GLN A 65 13.77 -0.25 -7.34
N PRO A 66 13.81 0.41 -8.52
CA PRO A 66 12.89 1.50 -8.83
C PRO A 66 11.43 1.04 -8.80
N PHE A 67 11.11 -0.17 -9.30
CA PHE A 67 9.76 -0.70 -9.27
C PHE A 67 9.31 -0.99 -7.85
N CYS A 68 10.17 -1.59 -7.03
CA CYS A 68 9.92 -1.82 -5.61
C CYS A 68 9.61 -0.50 -4.88
N ASN A 69 10.38 0.54 -5.14
CA ASN A 69 10.24 1.85 -4.48
C ASN A 69 9.05 2.68 -4.95
N ILE A 70 8.30 2.24 -5.98
CA ILE A 70 7.05 2.90 -6.40
C ILE A 70 5.84 2.30 -5.67
N LEU A 71 5.95 1.08 -5.15
CA LEU A 71 4.83 0.34 -4.58
C LEU A 71 4.32 1.00 -3.28
N PRO A 72 3.00 1.15 -3.08
CA PRO A 72 2.46 1.78 -1.88
C PRO A 72 2.84 1.03 -0.59
N LEU A 73 2.89 -0.31 -0.66
CA LEU A 73 3.27 -1.14 0.48
C LEU A 73 4.72 -0.88 0.93
N THR A 74 5.61 -0.45 0.03
CA THR A 74 7.00 -0.10 0.38
C THR A 74 7.03 1.11 1.30
N HIS A 75 6.27 2.14 0.95
CA HIS A 75 6.17 3.35 1.76
C HIS A 75 5.49 3.11 3.10
N PHE A 76 4.44 2.28 3.12
CA PHE A 76 3.83 1.84 4.38
C PHE A 76 4.84 1.10 5.27
N ASN A 77 5.56 0.13 4.72
CA ASN A 77 6.56 -0.64 5.47
C ASN A 77 7.68 0.23 6.03
N ASN A 78 8.16 1.21 5.24
CA ASN A 78 9.19 2.15 5.67
C ASN A 78 8.69 3.06 6.79
N ALA A 79 7.49 3.65 6.65
CA ALA A 79 6.89 4.48 7.71
C ALA A 79 6.65 3.67 8.99
N MET A 80 6.13 2.44 8.85
CA MET A 80 5.90 1.54 9.98
C MET A 80 7.20 1.25 10.74
N ARG A 81 8.31 0.97 10.04
CA ARG A 81 9.61 0.73 10.68
C ARG A 81 10.15 1.96 11.39
N ASN A 82 10.10 3.12 10.73
CA ASN A 82 10.62 4.36 11.31
C ASN A 82 9.87 4.71 12.60
N ILE A 83 8.54 4.58 12.61
CA ILE A 83 7.73 4.88 13.79
C ILE A 83 7.95 3.83 14.89
N ALA A 84 7.93 2.54 14.52
CA ALA A 84 7.98 1.44 15.50
C ALA A 84 9.37 1.27 16.14
N PHE A 85 10.45 1.44 15.37
CA PHE A 85 11.80 1.09 15.80
C PHE A 85 12.72 2.29 15.97
N GLU A 86 12.55 3.35 15.18
CA GLU A 86 13.42 4.54 15.24
C GLU A 86 12.82 5.66 16.09
N GLY A 87 11.58 5.48 16.60
CA GLY A 87 10.88 6.50 17.38
C GLY A 87 10.53 7.74 16.56
N ALA A 88 10.49 7.62 15.23
CA ALA A 88 10.10 8.70 14.34
C ALA A 88 8.62 9.05 14.55
N SER A 89 8.29 10.34 14.45
CA SER A 89 6.90 10.77 14.40
C SER A 89 6.26 10.44 13.06
N LEU A 90 4.93 10.38 13.02
CA LEU A 90 4.18 10.23 11.77
C LEU A 90 4.48 11.37 10.79
N ILE A 91 4.63 12.60 11.29
CA ILE A 91 4.92 13.80 10.50
C ILE A 91 6.31 13.70 9.86
N SER A 92 7.32 13.16 10.56
CA SER A 92 8.65 12.95 9.96
C SER A 92 8.63 11.95 8.80
N CYS A 93 7.61 11.09 8.71
CA CYS A 93 7.41 10.15 7.61
C CYS A 93 6.64 10.76 6.42
N TRP A 94 6.55 12.09 6.30
CA TRP A 94 5.70 12.78 5.31
C TRP A 94 5.91 12.32 3.86
N GLN A 95 7.14 11.96 3.46
CA GLN A 95 7.41 11.47 2.09
C GLN A 95 6.70 10.15 1.81
N ASN A 96 6.74 9.21 2.77
CA ASN A 96 6.04 7.94 2.66
C ASN A 96 4.52 8.14 2.66
N LEU A 97 4.02 9.03 3.51
CA LEU A 97 2.61 9.40 3.56
C LEU A 97 2.14 10.05 2.26
N LEU A 98 2.96 10.93 1.67
CA LEU A 98 2.65 11.59 0.42
C LEU A 98 2.47 10.57 -0.71
N VAL A 99 3.40 9.62 -0.85
CA VAL A 99 3.29 8.59 -1.89
C VAL A 99 2.09 7.67 -1.65
N LEU A 100 1.82 7.29 -0.40
CA LEU A 100 0.62 6.55 -0.03
C LEU A 100 -0.66 7.31 -0.43
N CYS A 101 -0.74 8.60 -0.11
CA CYS A 101 -1.88 9.44 -0.48
C CYS A 101 -2.04 9.57 -1.99
N ILE A 102 -0.95 9.72 -2.75
CA ILE A 102 -0.98 9.72 -4.22
C ILE A 102 -1.57 8.40 -4.72
N TRP A 103 -1.12 7.26 -4.21
CA TRP A 103 -1.69 5.95 -4.56
C TRP A 103 -3.16 5.83 -4.19
N GLY A 104 -3.56 6.33 -3.02
CA GLY A 104 -4.96 6.42 -2.61
C GLY A 104 -5.81 7.15 -3.65
N VAL A 105 -5.40 8.36 -4.05
CA VAL A 105 -6.10 9.13 -5.08
C VAL A 105 -6.18 8.35 -6.40
N LEU A 106 -5.05 7.80 -6.87
CA LEU A 106 -4.99 7.07 -8.15
C LEU A 106 -5.94 5.87 -8.17
N VAL A 107 -5.94 5.09 -7.09
CA VAL A 107 -6.75 3.87 -6.97
C VAL A 107 -8.23 4.18 -6.85
N TYR A 108 -8.61 5.19 -6.07
CA TYR A 108 -10.02 5.58 -5.98
C TYR A 108 -10.52 6.20 -7.29
N VAL A 109 -9.69 6.97 -8.00
CA VAL A 109 -10.03 7.44 -9.35
C VAL A 109 -10.23 6.27 -10.31
N ALA A 110 -9.36 5.25 -10.25
CA ALA A 110 -9.53 4.03 -11.04
C ALA A 110 -10.81 3.28 -10.65
N ALA A 111 -11.09 3.14 -9.35
CA ALA A 111 -12.29 2.49 -8.85
C ALA A 111 -13.55 3.16 -9.37
N ILE A 112 -13.66 4.49 -9.28
CA ILE A 112 -14.81 5.26 -9.77
C ILE A 112 -15.01 5.07 -11.28
N LYS A 113 -13.94 5.02 -12.07
CA LYS A 113 -14.03 4.83 -13.53
C LYS A 113 -14.44 3.41 -13.94
N ILE A 114 -14.04 2.41 -13.14
CA ILE A 114 -14.31 1.00 -13.41
C ILE A 114 -15.71 0.63 -12.91
N PHE A 115 -16.15 1.22 -11.80
CA PHE A 115 -17.46 0.98 -11.20
C PHE A 115 -18.54 1.61 -12.09
N LYS A 116 -19.12 0.80 -12.96
CA LYS A 116 -20.30 1.18 -13.73
C LYS A 116 -21.51 1.08 -12.80
N TRP A 117 -22.18 2.21 -12.61
CA TRP A 117 -23.48 2.26 -11.96
C TRP A 117 -24.49 1.61 -12.92
N GLU A 118 -24.81 0.34 -12.68
CA GLU A 118 -26.05 -0.28 -13.19
C GLU A 118 -27.22 0.09 -12.28
#